data_AF-A0A3M1Y2G8-F1
#
_entry.id   AF-A0A3M1Y2G8-F1
#
_cell.length_a   1.000
_cell.length_b   1.000
_cell.length_c   1.000
_cell.angle_alpha   90.00
_cell.angle_beta   90.00
_cell.angle_gamma   90.00
#
_symmetry.space_group_name_H-M   'P 1'
#
loop_
_entity.id
_entity.type
_entity.pdbx_description
1 polymer ?
#
loop_
_entity_poly.entity_id
_entity_poly.type
_entity_poly.pdbx_seq_one_letter_code
_entity_poly.pdbx_strand_id
1 'polypeptide(L)' 'VPIAMAEITMLPKSQVSLEGDSAEKMLRLMEVLEDHDDVQNVYANFDLPDEVMAKAG' A
#
# COMPACT_ATOMS: atom_id res chain seq x y z
N VAL A 1 13.46 -2.76 26.76
CA VAL A 1 12.39 -2.72 25.73
C VAL A 1 12.72 -3.77 24.70
N PRO A 2 11.92 -4.83 24.53
CA PRO A 2 12.14 -5.78 23.43
C PRO A 2 11.86 -5.06 22.11
N ILE A 3 12.73 -5.24 21.12
CA ILE A 3 12.51 -4.69 19.78
C ILE A 3 11.50 -5.59 19.08
N ALA A 4 10.37 -5.02 18.66
CA ALA A 4 9.32 -5.75 17.94
C ALA A 4 9.68 -5.99 16.47
N MET A 5 10.33 -5.03 15.81
CA MET A 5 10.77 -5.11 14.40
C MET A 5 11.80 -4.01 14.09
N ALA A 6 12.75 -4.27 13.20
CA ALA A 6 13.68 -3.27 12.66
C ALA A 6 14.06 -3.63 11.22
N GLU A 7 13.73 -2.76 10.26
CA GLU A 7 13.97 -2.97 8.83
C GLU A 7 14.25 -1.64 8.10
N ILE A 8 14.81 -1.73 6.89
CA ILE A 8 15.01 -0.58 6.01
C ILE A 8 13.79 -0.49 5.09
N THR A 9 13.01 0.60 5.23
CA THR A 9 11.77 0.83 4.51
C THR A 9 11.71 2.27 3.98
N MET A 10 10.81 2.55 3.03
CA MET A 10 10.57 3.89 2.52
C MET A 10 9.32 4.50 3.14
N LEU A 11 9.49 5.62 3.84
CA LEU A 11 8.38 6.40 4.40
C LEU A 11 8.05 7.60 3.49
N PRO A 12 6.80 7.75 3.06
CA PRO A 12 6.41 8.88 2.23
C PRO A 12 6.42 10.18 3.04
N LYS A 13 6.83 11.29 2.40
CA LYS A 13 6.86 12.62 3.03
C LYS A 13 5.50 13.32 3.05
N SER A 14 4.57 12.88 2.22
CA SER A 14 3.20 13.41 2.10
C SER A 14 2.27 12.32 1.60
N GLN A 15 0.99 12.41 1.96
CA GLN A 15 -0.03 11.45 1.54
C GLN A 15 -0.97 12.06 0.50
N VAL A 16 -1.56 11.19 -0.32
CA VAL A 16 -2.56 11.55 -1.34
C VAL A 16 -3.84 10.76 -1.09
N SER A 17 -4.93 11.46 -0.78
CA SER A 17 -6.23 10.79 -0.63
C SER A 17 -6.70 10.25 -1.97
N LEU A 18 -7.09 8.98 -2.00
CA LEU A 18 -7.70 8.33 -3.16
C LEU A 18 -9.11 7.86 -2.82
N GLU A 19 -10.03 8.06 -3.75
CA GLU A 19 -11.44 7.69 -3.60
C GLU A 19 -11.98 7.09 -4.89
N GLY A 20 -13.10 6.34 -4.76
CA GLY A 20 -13.82 5.75 -5.88
C GLY A 20 -12.95 4.89 -6.80
N ASP A 21 -13.14 5.03 -8.11
CA ASP A 21 -12.47 4.23 -9.13
C ASP A 21 -10.92 4.30 -9.08
N SER A 22 -10.37 5.43 -8.61
CA SER A 22 -8.91 5.60 -8.54
C SER A 22 -8.30 4.76 -7.42
N ALA A 23 -9.03 4.61 -6.31
CA ALA A 23 -8.62 3.76 -5.21
C ALA A 23 -8.63 2.28 -5.62
N GLU A 24 -9.70 1.82 -6.27
CA GLU A 24 -9.84 0.44 -6.74
C GLU A 24 -8.73 0.08 -7.75
N LYS A 25 -8.46 0.98 -8.71
CA LYS A 25 -7.37 0.78 -9.68
C LYS A 25 -6.00 0.71 -9.01
N MET A 26 -5.76 1.53 -7.99
CA MET A 26 -4.48 1.54 -7.27
C MET A 26 -4.31 0.27 -6.44
N LEU A 27 -5.36 -0.21 -5.77
CA LEU A 27 -5.33 -1.46 -5.02
C LEU A 27 -5.02 -2.65 -5.93
N ARG A 28 -5.70 -2.75 -7.07
CA ARG A 28 -5.41 -3.79 -8.06
C ARG A 28 -3.98 -3.72 -8.61
N LEU A 29 -3.44 -2.51 -8.80
CA LEU A 29 -2.05 -2.35 -9.23
C LEU A 29 -1.08 -2.86 -8.16
N MET A 30 -1.34 -2.54 -6.89
CA MET A 30 -0.53 -3.02 -5.76
C MET A 30 -0.52 -4.55 -5.72
N GLU A 31 -1.68 -5.21 -5.80
CA GLU A 31 -1.79 -6.67 -5.82
C GLU A 31 -0.95 -7.31 -6.94
N VAL A 32 -1.05 -6.77 -8.16
CA VAL A 32 -0.29 -7.31 -9.31
C VAL A 32 1.22 -7.10 -9.14
N LEU A 33 1.63 -6.01 -8.51
CA LEU A 33 3.05 -5.77 -8.23
C LEU A 33 3.56 -6.69 -7.11
N GLU A 34 2.75 -6.99 -6.10
CA GLU A 34 3.10 -7.88 -5.00
C GLU A 34 3.17 -9.36 -5.43
N ASP A 35 2.35 -9.78 -6.39
CA ASP A 35 2.35 -11.14 -6.95
C ASP A 35 3.53 -11.40 -7.89
N HIS A 36 4.31 -10.37 -8.24
CA HIS A 36 5.41 -10.50 -9.18
C HIS A 36 6.71 -10.95 -8.49
N ASP A 37 7.23 -12.13 -8.87
CA ASP A 37 8.40 -12.78 -8.25
C ASP A 37 9.66 -11.87 -8.11
N ASP A 38 9.89 -10.98 -9.08
CA ASP A 38 11.04 -10.05 -9.06
C ASP A 38 10.83 -8.79 -8.19
N VAL A 39 9.61 -8.53 -7.69
CA VAL A 39 9.30 -7.36 -6.86
C VAL A 39 9.56 -7.70 -5.40
N GLN A 40 10.49 -6.97 -4.78
CA GLN A 40 10.89 -7.23 -3.39
C GLN A 40 10.04 -6.48 -2.36
N ASN A 41 9.65 -5.24 -2.66
CA ASN A 41 8.83 -4.40 -1.78
C ASN A 41 8.05 -3.40 -2.63
N VAL A 42 6.81 -3.14 -2.24
CA VAL A 42 5.98 -2.08 -2.83
C VAL A 42 5.68 -1.04 -1.75
N TYR A 43 5.89 0.23 -2.07
CA TYR A 43 5.64 1.35 -1.16
C TYR A 43 4.74 2.36 -1.85
N ALA A 44 3.74 2.84 -1.13
CA ALA A 44 2.81 3.82 -1.65
C ALA A 44 2.57 4.95 -0.66
N ASN A 45 2.09 6.07 -1.18
CA ASN A 45 1.76 7.25 -0.39
C ASN A 45 0.27 7.60 -0.45
N PHE A 46 -0.58 6.69 -0.89
CA PHE A 46 -2.01 6.92 -0.90
C PHE A 46 -2.59 6.77 0.50
N ASP A 47 -3.62 7.56 0.77
CA ASP A 47 -4.50 7.42 1.92
C ASP A 47 -5.85 6.91 1.40
N LEU A 48 -6.32 5.80 1.96
CA LEU A 48 -7.54 5.12 1.55
C LEU A 48 -8.46 4.96 2.75
N PRO A 49 -9.75 5.30 2.63
CA PRO A 49 -10.71 5.00 3.69
C PRO A 49 -10.75 3.50 3.99
N ASP A 50 -10.85 3.13 5.27
CA ASP A 50 -10.90 1.73 5.72
C ASP A 50 -11.99 0.91 5.00
N GLU A 51 -13.10 1.55 4.62
CA GLU A 51 -14.20 0.94 3.88
C GLU A 51 -13.79 0.45 2.48
N VAL A 52 -12.78 1.06 1.86
CA VAL A 52 -12.27 0.69 0.53
C VAL A 52 -11.22 -0.40 0.65
N MET A 53 -10.35 -0.32 1.67
CA MET A 53 -9.37 -1.36 2.01
C MET A 53 -10.07 -2.70 2.32
N ALA A 54 -11.20 -2.68 3.02
CA ALA A 54 -11.95 -3.89 3.38
C ALA A 54 -12.65 -4.58 2.19
N LYS A 55 -12.78 -3.90 1.04
CA LYS A 55 -13.43 -4.45 -0.16
C LYS A 55 -12.45 -5.07 -1.16
N ALA A 56 -11.15 -4.79 -1.03
CA ALA A 56 -10.10 -5.33 -1.88
C ALA A 56 -9.43 -6.59 -1.28
N GLY A 57 -10.08 -7.22 -0.30
CA GLY A 57 -9.67 -8.50 0.28
C GLY A 57 -10.60 -9.64 -0.12
#